data_AF-A0AAJ2IEC3-F1
#
_entry.id   AF-A0AAJ2IEC3-F1
#
_cell.length_a   1.000
_cell.length_b   1.000
_cell.length_c   1.000
_cell.angle_alpha   90.00
_cell.angle_beta   90.00
_cell.angle_gamma   90.00
#
_symmetry.space_group_name_H-M   'P 1'
#
loop_
_entity.id
_entity.type
_entity.pdbx_description
1 polymer ?
#
loop_
_entity_poly.entity_id
_entity_poly.type
_entity_poly.pdbx_seq_one_letter_code
_entity_poly.pdbx_strand_id
1 'polypeptide(L)'
;MPSVPEVSELVPIGAFAQRTGLTASALRFYDDSGLLTPAAVDASTGYRQYSASQERHAIALRRLREIGMSLADIRTVLAAEPGTAGGLIDEHVRTVAADADRIRREARTIKMSIAAESTTMLATVRGPILAAALGQVLTAAARDAAHPVLDAVELRLEDGAVTLTSTDRYRLSSRSLPTVEPCGTRWSGTLCAADLRDGLSDLARGGVVVIDAVAGAVRFRLDGRDDLWCRLLDGPFPAHLVMIEALPTVTMRASVAKTAVLQSLERCATDRVHLDFTSAALTLSDASSAQLAVVPAETCGPPIALWFEVSTLYPAVHVSIGAEMMIDVRNRDLPMTIRSADGGDLTTVVMPVSHSRHND
;
A
#
# COMPACT_ATOMS: atom_id res chain seq x y z
N MET A 1 33.94 2.80 -53.83
CA MET A 1 32.70 3.49 -54.23
C MET A 1 32.51 4.66 -53.27
N PRO A 2 32.38 5.91 -53.74
CA PRO A 2 32.03 7.01 -52.86
C PRO A 2 30.53 6.94 -52.56
N SER A 3 30.19 6.99 -51.27
CA SER A 3 28.83 7.07 -50.74
C SER A 3 28.15 8.36 -51.17
N VAL A 4 27.04 8.24 -51.90
CA VAL A 4 26.13 9.35 -52.21
C VAL A 4 25.59 9.92 -50.88
N PRO A 5 25.67 11.24 -50.62
CA PRO A 5 25.04 11.82 -49.45
C PRO A 5 23.51 11.72 -49.61
N GLU A 6 22.84 11.12 -48.63
CA GLU A 6 21.37 11.17 -48.53
C GLU A 6 20.95 12.64 -48.53
N VAL A 7 20.24 13.08 -49.57
CA VAL A 7 19.59 14.38 -49.60
C VAL A 7 18.52 14.33 -48.52
N SER A 8 18.78 14.95 -47.37
CA SER A 8 17.77 15.07 -46.32
C SER A 8 16.65 15.94 -46.85
N GLU A 9 15.52 15.33 -47.20
CA GLU A 9 14.35 16.02 -47.73
C GLU A 9 13.90 17.08 -46.71
N LEU A 10 14.06 18.35 -47.08
CA LEU A 10 13.66 19.49 -46.28
C LEU A 10 12.17 19.75 -46.49
N VAL A 11 11.42 19.74 -45.40
CA VAL A 11 9.97 19.86 -45.38
C VAL A 11 9.57 21.23 -44.82
N PRO A 12 8.67 21.98 -45.47
CA PRO A 12 8.17 23.24 -44.94
C PRO A 12 7.49 23.06 -43.58
N ILE A 13 7.58 24.09 -42.73
CA ILE A 13 7.02 24.11 -41.37
C ILE A 13 5.57 23.59 -41.27
N GLY A 14 4.70 23.87 -42.25
CA GLY A 14 3.31 23.39 -42.26
C GLY A 14 3.19 21.88 -42.41
N ALA A 15 3.96 21.28 -43.32
CA ALA A 15 3.96 19.84 -43.52
C ALA A 15 4.69 19.11 -42.36
N PHE A 16 5.75 19.70 -41.81
CA PHE A 16 6.42 19.18 -40.61
C PHE A 16 5.51 19.24 -39.36
N ALA A 17 4.75 20.33 -39.21
CA ALA A 17 3.71 20.47 -38.18
C ALA A 17 2.67 19.34 -38.27
N GLN A 18 2.18 19.04 -39.47
CA GLN A 18 1.21 17.97 -39.66
C GLN A 18 1.78 16.58 -39.32
N ARG A 19 3.04 16.31 -39.71
CA ARG A 19 3.70 15.01 -39.48
C ARG A 19 4.06 14.77 -38.01
N THR A 20 4.45 15.82 -37.29
CA THR A 20 4.82 15.74 -35.86
C THR A 20 3.65 16.00 -34.91
N GLY A 21 2.55 16.54 -35.45
CA GLY A 21 1.39 17.03 -34.72
C GLY A 21 1.70 18.16 -33.73
N LEU A 22 2.76 18.93 -34.00
CA LEU A 22 3.02 20.24 -33.41
C LEU A 22 2.34 21.32 -34.25
N THR A 23 1.95 22.44 -33.66
CA THR A 23 1.47 23.58 -34.45
C THR A 23 2.65 24.35 -35.06
N ALA A 24 2.45 25.02 -36.19
CA ALA A 24 3.47 25.89 -36.76
C ALA A 24 3.88 27.04 -35.82
N SER A 25 3.02 27.44 -34.88
CA SER A 25 3.38 28.40 -33.82
C SER A 25 4.31 27.77 -32.79
N ALA A 26 4.03 26.53 -32.37
CA ALA A 26 4.88 25.80 -31.42
C ALA A 26 6.27 25.54 -32.00
N LEU A 27 6.36 25.18 -33.29
CA LEU A 27 7.64 25.00 -33.98
C LEU A 27 8.50 26.28 -34.01
N ARG A 28 7.88 27.45 -34.24
CA ARG A 28 8.58 28.75 -34.14
C ARG A 28 9.05 29.01 -32.71
N PHE A 29 8.19 28.78 -31.72
CA PHE A 29 8.55 28.92 -30.31
C PHE A 29 9.70 28.00 -29.88
N TYR A 30 9.75 26.75 -30.38
CA TYR A 30 10.85 25.83 -30.08
C TYR A 30 12.15 26.18 -30.80
N ASP A 31 12.06 26.79 -31.98
CA ASP A 31 13.21 27.40 -32.63
C ASP A 31 13.75 28.58 -31.81
N ASP A 32 12.88 29.51 -31.43
CA ASP A 32 13.26 30.70 -30.65
C ASP A 32 13.86 30.34 -29.28
N SER A 33 13.41 29.23 -28.68
CA SER A 33 13.97 28.69 -27.43
C SER A 33 15.16 27.74 -27.63
N GLY A 34 15.58 27.50 -28.87
CA GLY A 34 16.71 26.62 -29.22
C GLY A 34 16.50 25.16 -28.80
N LEU A 35 15.25 24.71 -28.71
CA LEU A 35 14.89 23.34 -28.34
C LEU A 35 14.63 22.47 -29.59
N LEU A 36 14.22 23.10 -30.70
CA LEU A 36 14.12 22.49 -32.03
C LEU A 36 14.37 23.56 -33.11
N THR A 37 15.63 23.73 -33.47
CA THR A 37 16.06 24.66 -34.53
C THR A 37 15.78 24.07 -35.91
N PRO A 38 15.26 24.83 -36.89
CA PRO A 38 15.04 24.34 -38.25
C PRO A 38 16.37 23.96 -38.91
N ALA A 39 16.33 22.94 -39.78
CA ALA A 39 17.48 22.52 -40.56
C ALA A 39 17.92 23.60 -41.58
N ALA A 40 16.98 24.40 -42.07
CA ALA A 40 17.26 25.57 -42.89
C ALA A 40 16.20 26.67 -42.71
N VAL A 41 16.63 27.91 -42.90
CA VAL A 41 15.73 29.07 -43.06
C VAL A 41 15.98 29.64 -44.44
N ASP A 42 14.93 29.68 -45.27
CA ASP A 42 15.01 30.23 -46.62
C ASP A 42 15.38 31.73 -46.56
N ALA A 43 16.51 32.09 -47.17
CA ALA A 43 17.07 33.43 -47.08
C ALA A 43 16.23 34.52 -47.79
N SER A 44 15.38 34.12 -48.73
CA SER A 44 14.56 35.03 -49.54
C SER A 44 13.18 35.27 -48.95
N THR A 45 12.64 34.29 -48.24
CA THR A 45 11.26 34.29 -47.73
C THR A 45 11.16 34.19 -46.21
N GLY A 46 12.24 33.80 -45.52
CA GLY A 46 12.25 33.54 -44.08
C GLY A 46 11.51 32.26 -43.67
N TYR A 47 11.12 31.40 -44.63
CA TYR A 47 10.42 30.15 -44.30
C TYR A 47 11.35 29.13 -43.64
N ARG A 48 10.88 28.58 -42.52
CA ARG A 48 11.56 27.51 -41.78
C ARG A 48 11.31 26.16 -42.45
N GLN A 49 12.39 25.40 -42.62
CA GLN A 49 12.38 24.06 -43.18
C GLN A 49 13.06 23.10 -42.21
N TYR A 50 12.46 21.92 -42.04
CA TYR A 50 12.91 20.88 -41.11
C TYR A 50 13.21 19.60 -41.88
N SER A 51 14.16 18.80 -41.39
CA SER A 51 14.47 17.51 -41.99
C SER A 51 13.62 16.38 -41.40
N ALA A 52 13.44 15.29 -42.15
CA ALA A 52 12.78 14.08 -41.64
C ALA A 52 13.47 13.49 -40.39
N SER A 53 14.79 13.67 -40.24
CA SER A 53 15.53 13.22 -39.06
C SER A 53 15.13 13.93 -37.76
N GLN A 54 14.58 15.15 -37.85
CA GLN A 54 14.13 15.94 -36.70
C GLN A 54 12.77 15.51 -36.16
N GLU A 55 12.03 14.65 -36.86
CA GLU A 55 10.67 14.27 -36.46
C GLU A 55 10.62 13.51 -35.15
N ARG A 56 11.54 12.56 -34.93
CA ARG A 56 11.61 11.80 -33.67
C ARG A 56 11.82 12.73 -32.48
N HIS A 57 12.70 13.72 -32.63
CA HIS A 57 12.97 14.74 -31.62
C HIS A 57 11.73 15.61 -31.35
N ALA A 58 11.07 16.08 -32.40
CA ALA A 58 9.86 16.89 -32.31
C ALA A 58 8.69 16.14 -31.65
N ILE A 59 8.50 14.85 -31.98
CA ILE A 59 7.46 14.00 -31.37
C ILE A 59 7.79 13.73 -29.90
N ALA A 60 9.05 13.44 -29.56
CA ALA A 60 9.48 13.25 -28.17
C ALA A 60 9.24 14.51 -27.34
N LEU A 61 9.65 15.67 -27.85
CA LEU A 61 9.41 16.97 -27.24
C LEU A 61 7.92 17.21 -26.97
N ARG A 62 7.05 16.95 -27.96
CA ARG A 62 5.59 17.06 -27.77
C ARG A 62 5.07 16.15 -26.66
N ARG A 63 5.46 14.88 -26.65
CA ARG A 63 5.01 13.90 -25.65
C ARG A 63 5.47 14.28 -24.24
N LEU A 64 6.70 14.78 -24.10
CA LEU A 64 7.19 15.27 -22.81
C LEU A 64 6.42 16.51 -22.32
N ARG A 65 5.96 17.38 -23.23
CA ARG A 65 5.05 18.49 -22.88
C ARG A 65 3.66 18.02 -22.47
N GLU A 66 3.14 16.96 -23.09
CA GLU A 66 1.83 16.40 -22.75
C GLU A 66 1.78 15.86 -21.31
N ILE A 67 2.90 15.34 -20.79
CA ILE A 67 3.01 14.94 -19.37
C ILE A 67 3.36 16.12 -18.43
N GLY A 68 3.33 17.36 -18.92
CA GLY A 68 3.51 18.56 -18.12
C GLY A 68 4.97 18.93 -17.81
N MET A 69 5.95 18.34 -18.49
CA MET A 69 7.37 18.62 -18.24
C MET A 69 7.77 20.04 -18.68
N SER A 70 8.63 20.71 -17.89
CA SER A 70 9.13 22.04 -18.20
C SER A 70 10.10 22.01 -19.40
N LEU A 71 10.30 23.14 -20.10
CA LEU A 71 11.24 23.19 -21.22
C LEU A 71 12.70 22.96 -20.78
N ALA A 72 13.03 23.33 -19.55
CA ALA A 72 14.35 23.08 -18.98
C ALA A 72 14.60 21.59 -18.79
N ASP A 73 13.63 20.87 -18.20
CA ASP A 73 13.74 19.43 -17.98
C ASP A 73 13.71 18.66 -19.30
N ILE A 74 12.88 19.09 -20.26
CA ILE A 74 12.85 18.50 -21.60
C ILE A 74 14.22 18.61 -22.28
N ARG A 75 14.91 19.74 -22.14
CA ARG A 75 16.27 19.90 -22.68
C ARG A 75 17.22 18.88 -22.08
N THR A 76 17.14 18.68 -20.77
CA THR A 76 17.96 17.68 -20.06
C THR A 76 17.63 16.26 -20.52
N VAL A 77 16.35 15.91 -20.66
CA VAL A 77 15.90 14.58 -21.12
C VAL A 77 16.34 14.31 -22.55
N LEU A 78 16.19 15.27 -23.46
CA LEU A 78 16.55 15.10 -24.88
C LEU A 78 18.07 15.07 -25.11
N ALA A 79 18.87 15.58 -24.17
CA ALA A 79 20.34 15.53 -24.23
C ALA A 79 20.93 14.29 -23.52
N ALA A 80 20.12 13.51 -22.81
CA ALA A 80 20.57 12.37 -22.01
C ALA A 80 20.57 11.05 -22.81
N GLU A 81 21.42 10.12 -22.41
CA GLU A 81 21.39 8.73 -22.90
C GLU A 81 20.08 8.03 -22.52
N PRO A 82 19.59 7.03 -23.29
CA PRO A 82 18.26 6.45 -23.10
C PRO A 82 17.93 5.98 -21.68
N GLY A 83 18.89 5.35 -20.98
CA GLY A 83 18.70 4.90 -19.59
C GLY A 83 18.52 6.05 -18.60
N THR A 84 19.29 7.13 -18.76
CA THR A 84 19.19 8.34 -17.95
C THR A 84 17.92 9.12 -18.28
N ALA A 85 17.57 9.25 -19.56
CA ALA A 85 16.35 9.88 -20.02
C ALA A 85 15.10 9.18 -19.44
N GLY A 86 15.08 7.85 -19.44
CA GLY A 86 14.01 7.06 -18.80
C GLY A 86 13.87 7.38 -17.31
N GLY A 87 14.98 7.36 -16.56
CA GLY A 87 14.97 7.69 -15.13
C GLY A 87 14.48 9.12 -14.82
N LEU A 88 14.82 10.10 -15.66
CA LEU A 88 14.34 11.48 -15.52
C LEU A 88 12.83 11.59 -15.76
N ILE A 89 12.30 10.86 -16.74
CA ILE A 89 10.85 10.80 -17.01
C ILE A 89 10.12 10.14 -15.85
N ASP A 90 10.64 9.02 -15.34
CA ASP A 90 10.06 8.31 -14.19
C ASP A 90 10.07 9.19 -12.92
N GLU A 91 11.11 9.98 -12.70
CA GLU A 91 11.18 10.97 -11.61
C GLU A 91 10.10 12.05 -11.75
N HIS A 92 9.94 12.61 -12.94
CA HIS A 92 8.89 13.60 -13.21
C HIS A 92 7.49 13.01 -12.96
N VAL A 93 7.22 11.81 -13.46
CA VAL A 93 5.92 11.12 -13.25
C VAL A 93 5.68 10.87 -11.76
N ARG A 94 6.70 10.43 -11.01
CA ARG A 94 6.61 10.26 -9.55
C ARG A 94 6.29 11.57 -8.83
N THR A 95 6.94 12.67 -9.23
CA THR A 95 6.72 14.00 -8.67
C THR A 95 5.29 14.48 -8.92
N VAL A 96 4.82 14.39 -10.17
CA VAL A 96 3.45 14.80 -10.54
C VAL A 96 2.40 13.95 -9.82
N ALA A 97 2.61 12.64 -9.70
CA ALA A 97 1.70 11.77 -8.97
C ALA A 97 1.63 12.14 -7.49
N ALA A 98 2.78 12.37 -6.85
CA ALA A 98 2.86 12.80 -5.46
C ALA A 98 2.17 14.15 -5.22
N ASP A 99 2.34 15.12 -6.13
CA ASP A 99 1.67 16.42 -6.06
C ASP A 99 0.15 16.29 -6.24
N ALA A 100 -0.30 15.48 -7.20
CA ALA A 100 -1.72 15.23 -7.40
C ALA A 100 -2.35 14.61 -6.16
N ASP A 101 -1.67 13.65 -5.52
CA ASP A 101 -2.14 13.05 -4.27
C ASP A 101 -2.14 14.05 -3.11
N ARG A 102 -1.13 14.92 -3.01
CA ARG A 102 -1.10 16.01 -2.03
C ARG A 102 -2.28 16.97 -2.20
N ILE A 103 -2.53 17.44 -3.42
CA ILE A 103 -3.65 18.34 -3.72
C ILE A 103 -4.99 17.67 -3.41
N ARG A 104 -5.16 16.39 -3.77
CA ARG A 104 -6.37 15.62 -3.45
C ARG A 104 -6.59 15.50 -1.94
N ARG A 105 -5.52 15.26 -1.17
CA ARG A 105 -5.59 15.22 0.31
C ARG A 105 -6.00 16.57 0.87
N GLU A 106 -5.35 17.65 0.46
CA GLU A 106 -5.63 19.00 0.97
C GLU A 106 -7.06 19.45 0.64
N ALA A 107 -7.49 19.30 -0.62
CA ALA A 107 -8.86 19.59 -1.05
C ALA A 107 -9.89 18.80 -0.24
N ARG A 108 -9.53 17.59 0.18
CA ARG A 108 -10.38 16.75 1.00
C ARG A 108 -10.42 17.20 2.46
N THR A 109 -9.28 17.50 3.07
CA THR A 109 -9.24 18.10 4.42
C THR A 109 -10.14 19.33 4.49
N ILE A 110 -10.07 20.21 3.48
CA ILE A 110 -10.93 21.41 3.39
C ILE A 110 -12.42 21.02 3.29
N LYS A 111 -12.79 20.06 2.43
CA LYS A 111 -14.19 19.61 2.32
C LYS A 111 -14.72 19.05 3.63
N MET A 112 -13.88 18.32 4.36
CA MET A 112 -14.28 17.64 5.59
C MET A 112 -14.34 18.59 6.78
N SER A 113 -13.46 19.59 6.86
CA SER A 113 -13.53 20.64 7.87
C SER A 113 -14.79 21.49 7.72
N ILE A 114 -15.23 21.77 6.48
CA ILE A 114 -16.51 22.43 6.21
C ILE A 114 -17.69 21.57 6.67
N ALA A 115 -17.65 20.26 6.46
CA ALA A 115 -18.73 19.34 6.85
C ALA A 115 -18.80 19.05 8.37
N ALA A 116 -17.84 19.54 9.16
CA ALA A 116 -17.66 19.22 10.57
C ALA A 116 -18.63 19.93 11.53
N GLU A 117 -19.60 20.70 11.01
CA GLU A 117 -20.55 21.47 11.82
C GLU A 117 -21.40 20.60 12.77
N SER A 118 -21.51 19.30 12.51
CA SER A 118 -22.11 18.30 13.41
C SER A 118 -21.17 17.12 13.59
N THR A 119 -20.68 16.95 14.81
CA THR A 119 -19.70 15.92 15.18
C THR A 119 -20.21 15.12 16.38
N THR A 120 -19.97 13.81 16.39
CA THR A 120 -20.24 12.95 17.55
C THR A 120 -18.92 12.43 18.08
N MET A 121 -18.57 12.81 19.30
CA MET A 121 -17.37 12.27 19.95
C MET A 121 -17.55 10.78 20.23
N LEU A 122 -16.65 9.97 19.69
CA LEU A 122 -16.67 8.51 19.84
C LEU A 122 -15.83 8.09 21.03
N ALA A 123 -14.54 8.43 21.05
CA ALA A 123 -13.61 7.92 22.04
C ALA A 123 -12.39 8.83 22.20
N THR A 124 -11.73 8.71 23.35
CA THR A 124 -10.42 9.31 23.61
C THR A 124 -9.40 8.19 23.79
N VAL A 125 -8.31 8.21 23.03
CA VAL A 125 -7.25 7.18 23.09
C VAL A 125 -5.86 7.81 23.16
N ARG A 126 -4.84 7.01 23.50
CA ARG A 126 -3.44 7.45 23.43
C ARG A 126 -2.94 7.33 22.00
N GLY A 127 -2.40 8.41 21.45
CA GLY A 127 -1.90 8.48 20.07
C GLY A 127 -0.90 7.38 19.71
N PRO A 128 0.15 7.13 20.52
CA PRO A 128 1.16 6.11 20.21
C PRO A 128 0.58 4.69 20.25
N ILE A 129 -0.39 4.43 21.13
CA ILE A 129 -1.06 3.13 21.23
C ILE A 129 -1.97 2.92 20.02
N LEU A 130 -2.76 3.93 19.63
CA LEU A 130 -3.60 3.88 18.43
C LEU A 130 -2.75 3.69 17.16
N ALA A 131 -1.64 4.41 17.02
CA ALA A 131 -0.74 4.28 15.88
C ALA A 131 -0.12 2.87 15.79
N ALA A 132 0.34 2.32 16.92
CA ALA A 132 0.86 0.96 16.96
C ALA A 132 -0.22 -0.07 16.60
N ALA A 133 -1.43 0.08 17.15
CA ALA A 133 -2.57 -0.78 16.86
C ALA A 133 -2.96 -0.75 15.38
N LEU A 134 -3.07 0.44 14.79
CA LEU A 134 -3.31 0.63 13.36
C LEU A 134 -2.21 0.01 12.51
N GLY A 135 -0.94 0.25 12.85
CA GLY A 135 0.21 -0.32 12.14
C GLY A 135 0.19 -1.86 12.12
N GLN A 136 -0.26 -2.48 13.21
CA GLN A 136 -0.41 -3.94 13.30
C GLN A 136 -1.54 -4.45 12.39
N VAL A 137 -2.76 -3.89 12.49
CA VAL A 137 -3.91 -4.39 11.74
C VAL A 137 -3.83 -4.06 10.24
N LEU A 138 -3.26 -2.91 9.88
CA LEU A 138 -3.12 -2.48 8.48
C LEU A 138 -2.29 -3.44 7.62
N THR A 139 -1.46 -4.29 8.24
CA THR A 139 -0.77 -5.37 7.52
C THR A 139 -1.73 -6.39 6.94
N ALA A 140 -2.94 -6.53 7.47
CA ALA A 140 -4.00 -7.39 6.92
C ALA A 140 -4.95 -6.66 5.97
N ALA A 141 -4.76 -5.36 5.68
CA ALA A 141 -5.56 -4.68 4.66
C ALA A 141 -4.96 -4.91 3.26
N ALA A 142 -5.81 -5.17 2.26
CA ALA A 142 -5.39 -5.44 0.89
C ALA A 142 -6.12 -4.59 -0.15
N ARG A 143 -5.35 -4.08 -1.11
CA ARG A 143 -5.90 -3.42 -2.30
C ARG A 143 -6.48 -4.47 -3.24
N ASP A 144 -7.80 -4.58 -3.24
CA ASP A 144 -8.57 -5.42 -4.17
C ASP A 144 -9.58 -4.55 -4.91
N ALA A 145 -9.42 -4.43 -6.24
CA ALA A 145 -10.31 -3.62 -7.06
C ALA A 145 -11.75 -4.16 -7.09
N ALA A 146 -11.93 -5.48 -6.94
CA ALA A 146 -13.25 -6.10 -6.87
C ALA A 146 -13.89 -5.92 -5.47
N HIS A 147 -13.07 -5.75 -4.43
CA HIS A 147 -13.52 -5.56 -3.06
C HIS A 147 -12.80 -4.39 -2.38
N PRO A 148 -13.13 -3.12 -2.72
CA PRO A 148 -12.46 -1.95 -2.15
C PRO A 148 -12.50 -1.88 -0.63
N VAL A 149 -13.52 -2.50 -0.01
CA VAL A 149 -13.70 -2.62 1.45
C VAL A 149 -12.58 -3.41 2.14
N LEU A 150 -11.76 -4.16 1.40
CA LEU A 150 -10.59 -4.87 1.94
C LEU A 150 -9.36 -3.96 2.12
N ASP A 151 -9.29 -2.81 1.44
CA ASP A 151 -8.26 -1.78 1.73
C ASP A 151 -8.76 -0.83 2.82
N ALA A 152 -9.19 -1.43 3.93
CA ALA A 152 -9.85 -0.72 5.02
C ALA A 152 -9.52 -1.29 6.40
N VAL A 153 -9.83 -0.50 7.42
CA VAL A 153 -9.86 -0.89 8.83
C VAL A 153 -11.27 -0.67 9.33
N GLU A 154 -11.95 -1.71 9.79
CA GLU A 154 -13.14 -1.52 10.60
C GLU A 154 -12.74 -0.96 11.98
N LEU A 155 -13.32 0.16 12.36
CA LEU A 155 -13.25 0.70 13.72
C LEU A 155 -14.59 0.44 14.40
N ARG A 156 -14.55 -0.26 15.54
CA ARG A 156 -15.71 -0.54 16.37
C ARG A 156 -15.47 -0.05 17.79
N LEU A 157 -16.44 0.65 18.34
CA LEU A 157 -16.47 1.09 19.72
C LEU A 157 -17.59 0.35 20.43
N GLU A 158 -17.22 -0.53 21.35
CA GLU A 158 -18.12 -1.33 22.18
C GLU A 158 -17.49 -1.49 23.56
N ASP A 159 -18.31 -1.47 24.62
CA ASP A 159 -17.90 -1.71 26.01
C ASP A 159 -16.67 -0.92 26.49
N GLY A 160 -16.52 0.34 26.04
CA GLY A 160 -15.40 1.20 26.42
C GLY A 160 -14.05 0.80 25.80
N ALA A 161 -14.06 0.00 24.73
CA ALA A 161 -12.87 -0.38 23.98
C ALA A 161 -13.00 -0.02 22.50
N VAL A 162 -11.89 0.45 21.92
CA VAL A 162 -11.77 0.62 20.46
C VAL A 162 -11.17 -0.67 19.91
N THR A 163 -11.91 -1.34 19.03
CA THR A 163 -11.44 -2.51 18.29
C THR A 163 -11.24 -2.14 16.83
N LEU A 164 -10.07 -2.47 16.31
CA LEU A 164 -9.66 -2.22 14.94
C LEU A 164 -9.52 -3.56 14.24
N THR A 165 -10.08 -3.73 13.05
CA THR A 165 -10.01 -5.01 12.31
C THR A 165 -9.73 -4.79 10.82
N SER A 166 -8.83 -5.57 10.25
CA SER A 166 -8.55 -5.59 8.80
C SER A 166 -8.42 -7.04 8.31
N THR A 167 -8.73 -7.25 7.03
CA THR A 167 -8.62 -8.57 6.40
C THR A 167 -8.35 -8.47 4.90
N ASP A 168 -7.60 -9.45 4.39
CA ASP A 168 -7.28 -9.61 2.96
C ASP A 168 -7.87 -10.90 2.38
N ARG A 169 -8.86 -11.49 3.06
CA ARG A 169 -9.50 -12.80 2.83
C ARG A 169 -8.66 -14.02 3.25
N TYR A 170 -7.34 -13.88 3.39
CA TYR A 170 -6.45 -14.98 3.78
C TYR A 170 -5.93 -14.85 5.21
N ARG A 171 -5.84 -13.62 5.71
CA ARG A 171 -5.65 -13.30 7.11
C ARG A 171 -6.64 -12.25 7.58
N LEU A 172 -6.86 -12.24 8.89
CA LEU A 172 -7.61 -11.22 9.59
C LEU A 172 -6.85 -10.84 10.85
N SER A 173 -6.61 -9.55 11.05
CA SER A 173 -5.97 -9.02 12.26
C SER A 173 -6.96 -8.13 12.99
N SER A 174 -7.16 -8.40 14.29
CA SER A 174 -8.02 -7.61 15.16
C SER A 174 -7.24 -7.18 16.40
N ARG A 175 -7.27 -5.88 16.69
CA ARG A 175 -6.59 -5.25 17.82
C ARG A 175 -7.59 -4.45 18.64
N SER A 176 -7.70 -4.76 19.93
CA SER A 176 -8.48 -3.98 20.89
C SER A 176 -7.57 -3.14 21.76
N LEU A 177 -7.97 -1.90 22.03
CA LEU A 177 -7.28 -1.00 22.95
C LEU A 177 -8.29 -0.29 23.87
N PRO A 178 -7.91 -0.04 25.14
CA PRO A 178 -8.78 0.69 26.05
C PRO A 178 -8.89 2.16 25.65
N THR A 179 -10.04 2.75 25.92
CA THR A 179 -10.19 4.22 25.90
C THR A 179 -9.58 4.84 27.15
N VAL A 180 -9.10 6.09 27.05
CA VAL A 180 -8.62 6.88 28.20
C VAL A 180 -9.75 7.11 29.20
N GLU A 181 -10.97 7.35 28.69
CA GLU A 181 -12.20 7.45 29.47
C GLU A 181 -13.26 6.55 28.84
N PRO A 182 -13.93 5.67 29.60
CA PRO A 182 -14.98 4.83 29.08
C PRO A 182 -16.09 5.66 28.43
N CYS A 183 -16.40 5.34 27.17
CA CYS A 183 -17.50 5.94 26.44
C CYS A 183 -18.62 4.90 26.24
N GLY A 184 -19.87 5.25 26.57
CA GLY A 184 -21.04 4.38 26.39
C GLY A 184 -21.58 4.34 24.95
N THR A 185 -20.94 5.06 24.03
CA THR A 185 -21.34 5.10 22.62
C THR A 185 -20.99 3.79 21.94
N ARG A 186 -21.99 3.13 21.35
CA ARG A 186 -21.77 2.03 20.41
C ARG A 186 -21.68 2.58 19.00
N TRP A 187 -20.59 2.29 18.30
CA TRP A 187 -20.36 2.78 16.94
C TRP A 187 -19.50 1.84 16.13
N SER A 188 -19.75 1.75 14.82
CA SER A 188 -18.92 0.99 13.88
C SER A 188 -18.82 1.71 12.55
N GLY A 189 -17.64 1.68 11.92
CA GLY A 189 -17.45 2.20 10.58
C GLY A 189 -16.23 1.63 9.89
N THR A 190 -16.25 1.63 8.57
CA THR A 190 -15.17 1.12 7.71
C THR A 190 -14.28 2.26 7.25
N LEU A 191 -13.07 2.34 7.77
CA LEU A 191 -12.13 3.44 7.54
C LEU A 191 -11.18 3.13 6.39
N CYS A 192 -10.94 4.09 5.50
CA CYS A 192 -10.00 3.93 4.40
C CYS A 192 -8.55 3.72 4.90
N ALA A 193 -7.94 2.59 4.54
CA ALA A 193 -6.61 2.24 5.02
C ALA A 193 -5.51 3.19 4.51
N ALA A 194 -5.64 3.74 3.30
CA ALA A 194 -4.69 4.70 2.76
C ALA A 194 -4.58 5.96 3.64
N ASP A 195 -5.71 6.51 4.06
CA ASP A 195 -5.74 7.72 4.91
C ASP A 195 -5.12 7.45 6.28
N LEU A 196 -5.35 6.26 6.83
CA LEU A 196 -4.77 5.84 8.11
C LEU A 196 -3.25 5.69 8.00
N ARG A 197 -2.76 5.04 6.93
CA ARG A 197 -1.31 4.88 6.67
C ARG A 197 -0.61 6.23 6.59
N ASP A 198 -1.20 7.19 5.89
CA ASP A 198 -0.65 8.55 5.75
C ASP A 198 -0.56 9.27 7.12
N GLY A 199 -1.53 9.04 8.01
CA GLY A 199 -1.61 9.69 9.33
C GLY A 199 -0.88 8.99 10.49
N LEU A 200 -0.30 7.80 10.28
CA LEU A 200 0.31 7.01 11.37
C LEU A 200 1.40 7.77 12.13
N SER A 201 2.24 8.52 11.41
CA SER A 201 3.35 9.26 12.00
C SER A 201 2.88 10.37 12.94
N ASP A 202 1.80 11.06 12.58
CA ASP A 202 1.24 12.15 13.37
C ASP A 202 0.50 11.63 14.60
N LEU A 203 -0.24 10.51 14.45
CA LEU A 203 -0.84 9.80 15.57
C LEU A 203 0.24 9.34 16.57
N ALA A 204 1.35 8.78 16.08
CA ALA A 204 2.43 8.25 16.92
C ALA A 204 3.15 9.34 17.72
N ARG A 205 3.23 10.57 17.19
CA ARG A 205 3.80 11.73 17.90
C ARG A 205 2.76 12.46 18.77
N GLY A 206 1.48 12.12 18.62
CA GLY A 206 0.36 12.64 19.41
C GLY A 206 0.40 12.20 20.87
N GLY A 207 -0.11 13.02 21.79
CA GLY A 207 -0.34 12.62 23.17
C GLY A 207 -1.65 11.85 23.30
N VAL A 208 -2.74 12.60 23.39
CA VAL A 208 -4.12 12.09 23.41
C VAL A 208 -4.77 12.43 22.07
N VAL A 209 -5.55 11.49 21.54
CA VAL A 209 -6.30 11.63 20.30
C VAL A 209 -7.78 11.49 20.62
N VAL A 210 -8.58 12.48 20.20
CA VAL A 210 -10.04 12.38 20.28
C VAL A 210 -10.58 11.96 18.93
N ILE A 211 -11.34 10.87 18.92
CA ILE A 211 -11.95 10.29 17.73
C ILE A 211 -13.38 10.80 17.66
N ASP A 212 -13.73 11.49 16.58
CA ASP A 212 -15.10 11.91 16.31
C ASP A 212 -15.63 11.30 15.01
N ALA A 213 -16.91 10.92 15.02
CA ALA A 213 -17.66 10.66 13.80
C ALA A 213 -18.18 11.99 13.24
N VAL A 214 -17.97 12.17 11.94
CA VAL A 214 -18.56 13.25 11.14
C VAL A 214 -19.27 12.63 9.93
N ALA A 215 -20.08 13.42 9.22
CA ALA A 215 -20.73 12.93 8.00
C ALA A 215 -19.69 12.40 6.98
N GLY A 216 -19.74 11.09 6.69
CA GLY A 216 -18.86 10.42 5.73
C GLY A 216 -17.41 10.21 6.19
N ALA A 217 -17.09 10.45 7.46
CA ALA A 217 -15.73 10.32 7.93
C ALA A 217 -15.54 10.11 9.43
N VAL A 218 -14.31 9.79 9.80
CA VAL A 218 -13.80 9.85 11.17
C VAL A 218 -12.71 10.91 11.23
N ARG A 219 -12.82 11.80 12.22
CA ARG A 219 -11.81 12.81 12.55
C ARG A 219 -11.03 12.36 13.77
N PHE A 220 -9.71 12.39 13.67
CA PHE A 220 -8.79 12.18 14.78
C PHE A 220 -8.20 13.53 15.15
N ARG A 221 -8.72 14.14 16.23
CA ARG A 221 -8.23 15.42 16.73
C ARG A 221 -6.89 15.24 17.40
N LEU A 222 -5.89 15.98 16.91
CA LEU A 222 -4.51 15.92 17.39
C LEU A 222 -4.19 17.21 18.15
N ASP A 223 -3.56 17.08 19.31
CA ASP A 223 -3.10 18.26 20.05
C ASP A 223 -1.90 18.92 19.34
N GLY A 224 -1.99 20.23 19.12
CA GLY A 224 -0.95 21.05 18.50
C GLY A 224 -0.62 20.75 17.03
N ARG A 225 -1.49 20.01 16.32
CA ARG A 225 -1.32 19.59 14.92
C ARG A 225 -2.65 19.64 14.17
N ASP A 226 -2.58 19.57 12.85
CA ASP A 226 -3.77 19.42 12.03
C ASP A 226 -4.47 18.09 12.34
N ASP A 227 -5.81 18.14 12.40
CA ASP A 227 -6.63 16.96 12.60
C ASP A 227 -6.42 15.97 11.44
N LEU A 228 -6.31 14.69 11.78
CA LEU A 228 -6.27 13.64 10.77
C LEU A 228 -7.70 13.26 10.37
N TRP A 229 -7.97 13.25 9.08
CA TRP A 229 -9.28 12.90 8.53
C TRP A 229 -9.22 11.57 7.77
N CYS A 230 -10.05 10.62 8.18
CA CYS A 230 -10.16 9.31 7.55
C CYS A 230 -11.54 9.09 6.94
N ARG A 231 -11.60 8.65 5.68
CA ARG A 231 -12.85 8.42 4.94
C ARG A 231 -13.57 7.23 5.54
N LEU A 232 -14.89 7.33 5.62
CA LEU A 232 -15.72 6.14 5.66
C LEU A 232 -15.89 5.61 4.23
N LEU A 233 -15.65 4.32 4.05
CA LEU A 233 -15.95 3.62 2.82
C LEU A 233 -17.41 3.16 2.82
N ASP A 234 -18.02 3.16 1.64
CA ASP A 234 -19.37 2.62 1.46
C ASP A 234 -19.36 1.09 1.52
N GLY A 235 -20.41 0.53 2.10
CA GLY A 235 -20.61 -0.92 2.20
C GLY A 235 -20.13 -1.53 3.53
N PRO A 236 -20.72 -2.66 3.93
CA PRO A 236 -20.36 -3.31 5.19
C PRO A 236 -18.97 -3.92 5.10
N PHE A 237 -18.18 -3.77 6.17
CA PHE A 237 -16.98 -4.58 6.35
C PHE A 237 -17.35 -6.07 6.41
N PRO A 238 -16.47 -7.01 5.97
CA PRO A 238 -16.77 -8.43 6.02
C PRO A 238 -17.25 -8.91 7.41
N ALA A 239 -18.25 -9.80 7.41
CA ALA A 239 -18.91 -10.36 8.60
C ALA A 239 -18.01 -11.36 9.37
N HIS A 240 -16.83 -10.90 9.79
CA HIS A 240 -15.79 -11.70 10.40
C HIS A 240 -16.13 -12.22 11.80
N LEU A 241 -16.96 -11.52 12.58
CA LEU A 241 -17.35 -11.98 13.90
C LEU A 241 -18.08 -13.32 13.82
N VAL A 242 -19.00 -13.46 12.87
CA VAL A 242 -19.72 -14.72 12.62
C VAL A 242 -18.75 -15.85 12.28
N MET A 243 -17.74 -15.57 11.46
CA MET A 243 -16.70 -16.55 11.12
C MET A 243 -15.90 -16.97 12.36
N ILE A 244 -15.46 -16.01 13.19
CA ILE A 244 -14.66 -16.27 14.39
C ILE A 244 -15.47 -17.06 15.43
N GLU A 245 -16.73 -16.69 15.65
CA GLU A 245 -17.64 -17.36 16.59
C GLU A 245 -17.99 -18.78 16.15
N ALA A 246 -18.02 -19.03 14.84
CA ALA A 246 -18.26 -20.36 14.27
C ALA A 246 -17.02 -21.28 14.30
N LEU A 247 -15.85 -20.79 14.72
CA LEU A 247 -14.65 -21.62 14.74
C LEU A 247 -14.77 -22.75 15.77
N PRO A 248 -14.42 -23.99 15.38
CA PRO A 248 -14.36 -25.11 16.33
C PRO A 248 -13.38 -24.86 17.49
N THR A 249 -13.52 -25.68 18.53
CA THR A 249 -12.59 -25.68 19.66
C THR A 249 -11.16 -25.97 19.21
N VAL A 250 -10.20 -25.31 19.85
CA VAL A 250 -8.77 -25.54 19.64
C VAL A 250 -8.43 -26.98 20.00
N THR A 251 -7.78 -27.71 19.09
CA THR A 251 -7.35 -29.10 19.30
C THR A 251 -5.88 -29.18 19.67
N MET A 252 -5.09 -28.22 19.19
CA MET A 252 -3.68 -28.10 19.48
C MET A 252 -3.38 -26.64 19.81
N ARG A 253 -2.59 -26.43 20.87
CA ARG A 253 -1.97 -25.15 21.21
C ARG A 253 -0.45 -25.30 21.28
N ALA A 254 0.29 -24.29 20.80
CA ALA A 254 1.72 -24.17 21.00
C ALA A 254 2.11 -22.79 21.51
N SER A 255 3.06 -22.70 22.44
CA SER A 255 3.81 -21.48 22.75
C SER A 255 5.19 -21.57 22.13
N VAL A 256 5.56 -20.56 21.33
CA VAL A 256 6.84 -20.53 20.60
C VAL A 256 7.47 -19.14 20.57
N ALA A 257 8.80 -19.12 20.58
CA ALA A 257 9.57 -17.89 20.46
C ALA A 257 9.36 -17.22 19.10
N LYS A 258 8.83 -15.99 19.12
CA LYS A 258 8.53 -15.17 17.93
C LYS A 258 9.73 -15.03 17.00
N THR A 259 10.88 -14.66 17.58
CA THR A 259 12.09 -14.33 16.81
C THR A 259 12.62 -15.52 16.03
N ALA A 260 12.56 -16.73 16.61
CA ALA A 260 13.01 -17.96 15.95
C ALA A 260 12.12 -18.32 14.75
N VAL A 261 10.79 -18.18 14.90
CA VAL A 261 9.84 -18.39 13.80
C VAL A 261 10.08 -17.35 12.70
N LEU A 262 10.18 -16.07 13.05
CA LEU A 262 10.38 -14.98 12.10
C LEU A 262 11.67 -15.17 11.26
N GLN A 263 12.81 -15.41 11.92
CA GLN A 263 14.08 -15.67 11.24
C GLN A 263 14.04 -16.90 10.33
N SER A 264 13.19 -17.88 10.64
CA SER A 264 13.01 -19.06 9.80
C SER A 264 12.20 -18.73 8.55
N LEU A 265 11.15 -17.92 8.67
CA LEU A 265 10.39 -17.43 7.53
C LEU A 265 11.23 -16.52 6.60
N GLU A 266 12.13 -15.71 7.14
CA GLU A 266 13.04 -14.83 6.36
C GLU A 266 14.06 -15.63 5.53
N ARG A 267 14.36 -16.86 5.95
CA ARG A 267 15.27 -17.78 5.24
C ARG A 267 14.52 -18.70 4.26
N CYS A 268 13.19 -18.67 4.23
CA CYS A 268 12.39 -19.52 3.35
C CYS A 268 12.62 -19.11 1.90
N ALA A 269 13.13 -20.03 1.08
CA ALA A 269 13.43 -19.77 -0.33
C ALA A 269 12.17 -19.88 -1.23
N THR A 270 11.11 -20.52 -0.74
CA THR A 270 9.85 -20.71 -1.46
C THR A 270 8.76 -19.79 -0.95
N ASP A 271 7.69 -19.65 -1.72
CA ASP A 271 6.48 -18.91 -1.37
C ASP A 271 5.67 -19.56 -0.24
N ARG A 272 5.85 -20.87 -0.02
CA ARG A 272 5.14 -21.64 1.01
C ARG A 272 6.06 -22.17 2.10
N VAL A 273 5.51 -22.28 3.29
CA VAL A 273 6.16 -22.86 4.47
C VAL A 273 5.27 -23.93 5.10
N HIS A 274 5.90 -25.03 5.50
CA HIS A 274 5.33 -26.11 6.26
C HIS A 274 5.64 -25.92 7.75
N LEU A 275 4.62 -26.01 8.59
CA LEU A 275 4.75 -26.06 10.04
C LEU A 275 4.32 -27.43 10.51
N ASP A 276 5.23 -28.16 11.11
CA ASP A 276 4.97 -29.46 11.74
C ASP A 276 5.11 -29.32 13.26
N PHE A 277 4.00 -29.46 13.95
CA PHE A 277 3.93 -29.35 15.39
C PHE A 277 3.96 -30.74 16.02
N THR A 278 4.97 -30.96 16.86
CA THR A 278 5.18 -32.19 17.62
C THR A 278 4.96 -31.93 19.11
N SER A 279 5.15 -32.93 19.97
CA SER A 279 4.95 -32.79 21.42
C SER A 279 5.90 -31.79 22.11
N ALA A 280 7.02 -31.43 21.50
CA ALA A 280 8.06 -30.59 22.13
C ALA A 280 8.65 -29.52 21.21
N ALA A 281 8.26 -29.47 19.95
CA ALA A 281 8.86 -28.58 18.97
C ALA A 281 7.92 -28.26 17.81
N LEU A 282 8.18 -27.10 17.21
CA LEU A 282 7.67 -26.69 15.92
C LEU A 282 8.80 -26.78 14.89
N THR A 283 8.67 -27.69 13.92
CA THR A 283 9.60 -27.78 12.79
C THR A 283 9.07 -26.95 11.64
N LEU A 284 9.89 -26.07 11.08
CA LEU A 284 9.59 -25.29 9.88
C LEU A 284 10.39 -25.84 8.71
N SER A 285 9.72 -26.09 7.58
CA SER A 285 10.36 -26.49 6.33
C SER A 285 9.79 -25.69 5.16
N ASP A 286 10.57 -25.50 4.11
CA ASP A 286 10.09 -24.87 2.88
C ASP A 286 9.40 -25.89 1.95
N ALA A 287 8.86 -25.43 0.82
CA ALA A 287 8.16 -26.29 -0.15
C ALA A 287 9.09 -27.23 -0.94
N SER A 288 10.42 -27.07 -0.81
CA SER A 288 11.42 -28.00 -1.32
C SER A 288 11.74 -29.13 -0.33
N SER A 289 11.05 -29.14 0.82
CA SER A 289 11.31 -30.02 1.97
C SER A 289 12.64 -29.74 2.67
N ALA A 290 13.25 -28.56 2.46
CA ALA A 290 14.43 -28.15 3.20
C ALA A 290 14.00 -27.67 4.59
N GLN A 291 14.60 -28.25 5.64
CA GLN A 291 14.33 -27.84 7.02
C GLN A 291 14.95 -26.47 7.31
N LEU A 292 14.12 -25.51 7.69
CA LEU A 292 14.52 -24.13 8.01
C LEU A 292 14.95 -24.01 9.48
N ALA A 293 14.20 -24.64 10.38
CA ALA A 293 14.48 -24.67 11.81
C ALA A 293 13.67 -25.75 12.53
N VAL A 294 14.16 -26.13 13.72
CA VAL A 294 13.38 -26.81 14.75
C VAL A 294 13.36 -25.87 15.95
N VAL A 295 12.19 -25.31 16.24
CA VAL A 295 11.98 -24.34 17.31
C VAL A 295 11.39 -25.06 18.51
N PRO A 296 12.02 -25.02 19.70
CA PRO A 296 11.42 -25.55 20.93
C PRO A 296 10.04 -24.93 21.16
N ALA A 297 9.07 -25.77 21.52
CA ALA A 297 7.69 -25.34 21.68
C ALA A 297 7.04 -26.06 22.87
N GLU A 298 6.32 -25.32 23.71
CA GLU A 298 5.41 -25.93 24.68
C GLU A 298 4.10 -26.23 23.97
N THR A 299 3.77 -27.51 23.80
CA THR A 299 2.57 -27.92 23.03
C THR A 299 1.57 -28.69 23.89
N CYS A 300 0.29 -28.51 23.57
CA CYS A 300 -0.82 -29.24 24.18
C CYS A 300 -1.78 -29.65 23.06
N GLY A 301 -1.88 -30.95 22.80
CA GLY A 301 -2.72 -31.51 21.73
C GLY A 301 -1.98 -32.55 20.88
N PRO A 302 -2.68 -33.20 19.94
CA PRO A 302 -2.05 -34.15 19.03
C PRO A 302 -1.12 -33.45 18.03
N PRO A 303 -0.08 -34.14 17.52
CA PRO A 303 0.75 -33.61 16.45
C PRO A 303 -0.07 -33.26 15.21
N ILE A 304 0.24 -32.14 14.59
CA ILE A 304 -0.46 -31.64 13.41
C ILE A 304 0.48 -30.82 12.54
N ALA A 305 0.28 -30.91 11.23
CA ALA A 305 1.09 -30.20 10.27
C ALA A 305 0.22 -29.44 9.26
N LEU A 306 0.64 -28.23 8.91
CA LEU A 306 -0.10 -27.29 8.07
C LEU A 306 0.83 -26.56 7.11
N TRP A 307 0.27 -26.10 5.99
CA TRP A 307 0.97 -25.29 5.01
C TRP A 307 0.42 -23.88 4.97
N PHE A 308 1.27 -22.89 4.76
CA PHE A 308 0.88 -21.50 4.59
C PHE A 308 1.67 -20.84 3.46
N GLU A 309 1.06 -19.88 2.78
CA GLU A 309 1.81 -18.89 2.00
C GLU A 309 2.59 -18.01 2.98
N VAL A 310 3.88 -17.80 2.71
CA VAL A 310 4.78 -16.94 3.48
C VAL A 310 4.26 -15.50 3.45
N SER A 311 3.71 -15.04 2.33
CA SER A 311 3.08 -13.73 2.21
C SER A 311 1.88 -13.53 3.14
N THR A 312 1.28 -14.62 3.62
CA THR A 312 0.17 -14.59 4.58
C THR A 312 0.68 -14.71 6.01
N LEU A 313 1.57 -15.67 6.27
CA LEU A 313 2.05 -15.99 7.62
C LEU A 313 3.12 -15.01 8.14
N TYR A 314 4.07 -14.59 7.30
CA TYR A 314 5.15 -13.70 7.73
C TYR A 314 4.64 -12.39 8.33
N PRO A 315 3.73 -11.64 7.68
CA PRO A 315 3.18 -10.42 8.29
C PRO A 315 2.48 -10.69 9.62
N ALA A 316 1.73 -11.79 9.73
CA ALA A 316 1.01 -12.17 10.95
C ALA A 316 1.96 -12.44 12.13
N VAL A 317 3.07 -13.15 11.87
CA VAL A 317 4.12 -13.38 12.86
C VAL A 317 4.87 -12.08 13.16
N HIS A 318 5.19 -11.28 12.15
CA HIS A 318 5.97 -10.04 12.30
C HIS A 318 5.28 -9.03 13.24
N VAL A 319 3.97 -8.83 13.10
CA VAL A 319 3.21 -7.84 13.89
C VAL A 319 2.69 -8.36 15.24
N SER A 320 2.89 -9.65 15.55
CA SER A 320 2.46 -10.22 16.83
C SER A 320 3.10 -9.49 18.02
N ILE A 321 2.45 -9.50 19.18
CA ILE A 321 2.96 -8.81 20.38
C ILE A 321 3.74 -9.78 21.27
N GLY A 322 4.80 -9.29 21.89
CA GLY A 322 5.60 -10.04 22.86
C GLY A 322 6.71 -10.86 22.22
N ALA A 323 7.52 -11.48 23.09
CA ALA A 323 8.60 -12.36 22.69
C ALA A 323 8.09 -13.78 22.36
N GLU A 324 7.02 -14.20 23.03
CA GLU A 324 6.39 -15.51 22.88
C GLU A 324 5.02 -15.39 22.20
N MET A 325 4.78 -16.27 21.24
CA MET A 325 3.51 -16.36 20.52
C MET A 325 2.76 -17.61 20.95
N MET A 326 1.47 -17.45 21.24
CA MET A 326 0.53 -18.55 21.38
C MET A 326 -0.14 -18.81 20.03
N ILE A 327 -0.01 -20.04 19.55
CA ILE A 327 -0.57 -20.53 18.30
C ILE A 327 -1.66 -21.55 18.62
N ASP A 328 -2.87 -21.30 18.13
CA ASP A 328 -4.02 -22.20 18.27
C ASP A 328 -4.37 -22.81 16.91
N VAL A 329 -4.42 -24.14 16.87
CA VAL A 329 -4.77 -24.94 15.69
C VAL A 329 -5.99 -25.80 16.00
N ARG A 330 -6.90 -25.91 15.02
CA ARG A 330 -8.16 -26.66 15.13
C ARG A 330 -8.20 -27.88 14.23
N ASN A 331 -7.72 -27.72 12.99
CA ASN A 331 -7.56 -28.77 12.00
C ASN A 331 -6.64 -28.25 10.88
N ARG A 332 -6.23 -29.13 9.95
CA ARG A 332 -5.30 -28.82 8.86
C ARG A 332 -5.87 -27.82 7.84
N ASP A 333 -7.18 -27.85 7.64
CA ASP A 333 -7.88 -27.00 6.67
C ASP A 333 -8.65 -25.85 7.33
N LEU A 334 -8.49 -25.67 8.65
CA LEU A 334 -9.15 -24.62 9.41
C LEU A 334 -8.18 -23.50 9.78
N PRO A 335 -8.69 -22.27 9.99
CA PRO A 335 -7.83 -21.14 10.31
C PRO A 335 -7.02 -21.36 11.59
N MET A 336 -5.74 -21.01 11.53
CA MET A 336 -4.85 -20.93 12.67
C MET A 336 -4.97 -19.55 13.33
N THR A 337 -4.88 -19.48 14.65
CA THR A 337 -4.92 -18.22 15.40
C THR A 337 -3.58 -17.96 16.07
N ILE A 338 -3.04 -16.75 15.91
CA ILE A 338 -1.80 -16.27 16.53
C ILE A 338 -2.15 -15.14 17.49
N ARG A 339 -1.67 -15.25 18.75
CA ARG A 339 -1.83 -14.26 19.82
C ARG A 339 -0.53 -14.12 20.60
N SER A 340 -0.39 -13.05 21.38
CA SER A 340 0.68 -13.01 22.39
C SER A 340 0.37 -14.01 23.49
N ALA A 341 1.39 -14.66 24.03
CA ALA A 341 1.23 -15.48 25.23
C ALA A 341 0.87 -14.61 26.46
N ASP A 342 1.33 -13.36 26.49
CA ASP A 342 1.21 -12.45 27.63
C ASP A 342 0.01 -11.49 27.52
N GLY A 343 -0.63 -11.40 26.35
CA GLY A 343 -1.70 -10.42 26.10
C GLY A 343 -2.61 -10.75 24.90
N GLY A 344 -3.92 -10.83 25.14
CA GLY A 344 -4.92 -11.18 24.11
C GLY A 344 -5.31 -10.04 23.16
N ASP A 345 -4.78 -8.85 23.37
CA ASP A 345 -5.26 -7.62 22.73
C ASP A 345 -5.08 -7.60 21.20
N LEU A 346 -4.15 -8.38 20.63
CA LEU A 346 -4.00 -8.59 19.18
C LEU A 346 -4.23 -10.06 18.88
N THR A 347 -5.20 -10.31 18.00
CA THR A 347 -5.47 -11.65 17.47
C THR A 347 -5.35 -11.61 15.96
N THR A 348 -4.52 -12.51 15.42
CA THR A 348 -4.42 -12.71 13.97
C THR A 348 -4.90 -14.11 13.60
N VAL A 349 -5.84 -14.19 12.68
CA VAL A 349 -6.33 -15.44 12.09
C VAL A 349 -5.67 -15.59 10.72
N VAL A 350 -5.14 -16.78 10.42
CA VAL A 350 -4.38 -17.07 9.19
C VAL A 350 -4.95 -18.33 8.56
N MET A 351 -5.30 -18.26 7.28
CA MET A 351 -5.78 -19.41 6.51
C MET A 351 -4.62 -20.30 6.07
N PRO A 352 -4.65 -21.61 6.37
CA PRO A 352 -3.73 -22.55 5.76
C PRO A 352 -4.04 -22.71 4.27
N VAL A 353 -3.05 -23.17 3.50
CA VAL A 353 -3.23 -23.60 2.11
C VAL A 353 -3.18 -25.11 1.99
N SER A 354 -3.86 -25.65 0.99
CA SER A 354 -3.83 -27.08 0.72
C SER A 354 -2.42 -27.52 0.29
N HIS A 355 -2.04 -28.72 0.73
CA HIS A 355 -0.77 -29.34 0.39
C HIS A 355 -0.61 -29.66 -1.11
N SER A 356 -1.71 -29.79 -1.86
CA SER A 356 -1.68 -30.19 -3.27
C SER A 356 -1.16 -29.09 -4.19
N ARG A 357 -0.09 -29.41 -4.92
CA ARG A 357 0.28 -28.73 -6.17
C ARG A 357 -0.90 -28.88 -7.14
N HIS A 358 -1.48 -27.78 -7.62
CA HIS A 358 -2.06 -27.81 -8.96
C HIS A 358 -0.88 -27.83 -9.92
N ASN A 359 -0.59 -29.02 -10.42
CA ASN A 359 0.16 -29.18 -11.65
C ASN A 359 -0.91 -29.26 -12.74
N ASP A 360 -1.22 -28.13 -13.35
CA ASP A 360 -1.85 -28.00 -14.67
C ASP A 360 -1.36 -26.72 -15.33
#